data_AF-A0A789REP1-F1
#
_entry.id   AF-A0A789REP1-F1
#
_cell.length_a   1.000
_cell.length_b   1.000
_cell.length_c   1.000
_cell.angle_alpha   90.00
_cell.angle_beta   90.00
_cell.angle_gamma   90.00
#
_symmetry.space_group_name_H-M   'P 1'
#
loop_
_entity.id
_entity.type
_entity.pdbx_description
1 polymer ?
#
loop_
_entity_poly.entity_id
_entity_poly.type
_entity_poly.pdbx_seq_one_letter_code
_entity_poly.pdbx_strand_id
1 'polypeptide(L)' 'MNINRASLVTPPHVEYSLTPLGKQVSEKVAAQADWIELNLPEVLAVWDECTA' A
#
# COMPACT_ATOMS: atom_id res chain seq x y z
N MET A 1 24.63 30.89 29.63
CA MET A 1 24.33 29.46 29.42
C MET A 1 23.17 29.09 30.31
N ASN A 2 21.93 29.03 29.79
CA ASN A 2 20.94 28.18 30.43
C ASN A 2 19.96 27.65 29.37
N ILE A 3 19.99 26.34 29.26
CA ILE A 3 19.39 25.48 28.25
C ILE A 3 17.88 25.37 28.48
N ASN A 4 17.08 26.10 27.69
CA ASN A 4 15.66 25.81 27.57
C ASN A 4 15.53 24.48 26.81
N ARG A 5 15.44 23.39 27.57
CA ARG A 5 15.25 22.03 27.07
C ARG A 5 13.97 22.00 26.23
N ALA A 6 14.14 21.93 24.91
CA ALA A 6 13.06 21.52 24.02
C ALA A 6 12.57 20.17 24.53
N SER A 7 11.34 20.14 25.06
CA SER A 7 10.68 18.90 25.40
C SER A 7 10.63 18.06 24.12
N LEU A 8 11.36 16.95 24.12
CA LEU A 8 11.40 15.96 23.05
C LEU A 8 10.03 15.27 23.00
N VAL A 9 9.02 15.96 22.50
CA VAL A 9 7.69 15.37 22.30
C VAL A 9 7.78 14.53 21.03
N THR A 10 8.06 13.24 21.18
CA THR A 10 7.91 12.28 20.10
C THR A 10 6.42 12.18 19.75
N PRO A 11 6.02 12.37 18.48
CA PRO A 11 4.64 12.14 18.06
C PRO A 11 4.23 10.71 18.44
N PRO A 12 3.00 10.47 18.93
CA PRO A 12 2.57 9.12 19.24
C PRO A 12 2.62 8.26 17.98
N HIS A 13 3.41 7.19 18.02
CA HIS A 13 3.46 6.21 16.95
C HIS A 13 2.34 5.19 17.17
N VAL A 14 1.67 4.85 16.07
CA VAL A 14 0.68 3.76 16.05
C VAL A 14 1.20 2.70 15.10
N GLU A 15 1.23 1.47 15.59
CA GLU A 15 1.62 0.31 14.80
C GLU A 15 0.37 -0.47 14.40
N TYR A 16 0.36 -0.96 13.17
CA TYR A 16 -0.69 -1.82 12.64
C TYR A 16 -0.10 -3.14 12.18
N SER A 17 -0.80 -4.21 12.49
CA SER A 17 -0.45 -5.56 12.07
C SER A 17 -1.68 -6.29 11.58
N LEU A 18 -1.50 -7.15 10.58
CA LEU A 18 -2.56 -8.04 10.13
C LEU A 18 -2.91 -9.05 11.22
N THR A 19 -4.20 -9.23 11.46
CA THR A 19 -4.71 -10.37 12.23
C THR A 19 -4.45 -11.68 11.47
N PRO A 20 -4.53 -12.86 12.12
CA PRO A 20 -4.37 -14.13 11.41
C PRO A 20 -5.33 -14.30 10.21
N LEU A 21 -6.58 -13.86 10.33
CA LEU A 21 -7.53 -13.81 9.21
C LEU A 21 -7.14 -12.77 8.15
N GLY A 22 -6.62 -11.61 8.58
CA GLY A 22 -6.09 -10.58 7.69
C GLY A 22 -4.95 -11.09 6.82
N LYS A 23 -4.07 -11.95 7.36
CA LYS A 23 -3.01 -12.59 6.58
C LYS A 23 -3.57 -13.52 5.49
N GLN A 24 -4.56 -14.35 5.82
CA GLN A 24 -5.20 -15.24 4.84
C GLN A 24 -5.87 -14.48 3.69
N VAL A 25 -6.51 -13.34 3.97
CA VAL A 25 -7.11 -12.50 2.92
C VAL A 25 -6.03 -11.76 2.13
N SER A 26 -4.94 -11.33 2.78
CA SER A 26 -3.86 -10.61 2.11
C SER A 26 -3.22 -11.41 0.98
N GLU A 27 -3.10 -12.73 1.12
CA GLU A 27 -2.58 -13.61 0.05
C GLU A 27 -3.48 -13.57 -1.19
N LYS A 28 -4.81 -13.54 -1.01
CA LYS A 28 -5.77 -13.47 -2.12
C LYS A 28 -5.73 -12.11 -2.80
N VAL A 29 -5.61 -11.04 -2.01
CA VAL A 29 -5.52 -9.67 -2.52
C VAL A 29 -4.21 -9.47 -3.29
N ALA A 30 -3.10 -10.00 -2.78
CA ALA A 30 -1.81 -9.96 -3.46
C ALA A 30 -1.87 -10.68 -4.81
N ALA A 31 -2.37 -11.92 -4.84
CA ALA A 31 -2.51 -12.67 -6.10
C ALA A 31 -3.43 -11.96 -7.12
N GLN A 32 -4.46 -11.26 -6.65
CA GLN A 32 -5.30 -10.43 -7.51
C GLN A 32 -4.54 -9.23 -8.06
N ALA A 33 -3.77 -8.53 -7.23
CA ALA A 33 -2.94 -7.41 -7.67
C ALA A 33 -1.91 -7.87 -8.71
N ASP A 34 -1.23 -8.99 -8.47
CA ASP A 34 -0.26 -9.57 -9.40
C ASP A 34 -0.89 -9.86 -10.76
N TRP A 35 -2.11 -10.44 -10.78
CA TRP A 35 -2.81 -10.70 -12.03
C TRP A 35 -3.18 -9.40 -12.75
N ILE A 36 -3.66 -8.39 -12.03
CA ILE A 36 -3.98 -7.09 -12.63
C ILE A 36 -2.72 -6.48 -13.24
N GLU A 37 -1.61 -6.43 -12.51
CA GLU A 37 -0.34 -5.87 -12.99
C GLU A 37 0.18 -6.60 -14.23
N LEU A 38 0.07 -7.93 -14.26
CA LEU A 38 0.49 -8.75 -15.39
C LEU A 38 -0.35 -8.48 -16.65
N ASN A 39 -1.66 -8.28 -16.51
CA ASN A 39 -2.59 -8.12 -17.64
C ASN A 39 -2.87 -6.64 -17.97
N LEU A 40 -2.42 -5.70 -17.15
CA LEU A 40 -2.65 -4.27 -17.35
C LEU A 40 -2.18 -3.77 -18.73
N PRO A 41 -1.02 -4.19 -19.28
CA PRO A 41 -0.62 -3.75 -20.61
C PRO A 41 -1.60 -4.16 -21.72
N GLU A 42 -2.14 -5.38 -21.66
CA GLU A 42 -3.13 -5.87 -22.63
C GLU A 42 -4.44 -5.10 -22.52
N VAL A 43 -4.89 -4.85 -21.28
CA VAL A 43 -6.07 -4.01 -21.04
C VAL A 43 -5.85 -2.62 -21.63
N LEU A 44 -4.72 -1.97 -21.35
CA LEU A 44 -4.43 -0.62 -21.85
C LEU A 44 -4.31 -0.58 -23.38
N ALA A 45 -3.74 -1.61 -24.01
CA ALA A 45 -3.66 -1.68 -25.47
C ALA A 45 -5.05 -1.66 -26.12
N VAL A 46 -6.03 -2.40 -25.56
CA VAL A 46 -7.42 -2.37 -26.03
C VAL A 46 -8.04 -0.98 -25.84
N TRP A 47 -7.73 -0.30 -24.74
CA TRP A 47 -8.25 1.06 -24.49
C TRP A 47 -7.69 2.06 -25.50
N ASP A 48 -6.40 2.00 -25.80
CA ASP A 48 -5.76 2.85 -26.81
C ASP A 48 -6.38 2.61 -28.20
N GLU A 49 -6.57 1.35 -28.59
CA GLU A 49 -7.26 0.99 -29.85
C GLU A 49 -8.70 1.50 -29.92
N CYS A 50 -9.42 1.54 -28.79
CA CYS A 50 -10.79 2.06 -28.73
C CYS A 50 -10.85 3.59 -28.73
N THR A 51 -9.75 4.28 -28.41
CA THR A 51 -9.68 5.75 -28.39
C THR A 51 -9.06 6.36 -29.65
N ALA A 52 -8.54 5.52 -30.55
CA ALA A 52 -8.07 5.88 -31.89
C ALA A 52 -9.21 5.84 -32.93
#